data_AF-A0A7S0FLS1-F1
#
_entry.id   AF-A0A7S0FLS1-F1
#
_cell.length_a   1.000
_cell.length_b   1.000
_cell.length_c   1.000
_cell.angle_alpha   90.00
_cell.angle_beta   90.00
_cell.angle_gamma   90.00
#
_symmetry.space_group_name_H-M   'P 1'
#
loop_
_entity.id
_entity.type
_entity.pdbx_description
1 polymer ?
#
loop_
_entity_poly.entity_id
_entity_poly.type
_entity_poly.pdbx_seq_one_letter_code
_entity_poly.pdbx_strand_id
1 'polypeptide(L)'
;MEGAFNSIRVILEDRLDEESLSTLMGLGNDACIVVAGKHDHIDRFLCAMGIPFTEISSAEVAVFDFKPSQTVYVNCQLTFPALAAERLRRFVEDGGQLITTDWALTSVIQVAFPGFICHNGVTSGSETVPVHVRAKDDPIVQGFLSQAPGHLPSWSLDASSYPITVLSDQVQKVLVSHKLKASYGEDAVMVSFNYGFGR
;
A
#
# COMPACT_ATOMS: atom_id res chain seq x y z
N MET A 1 10.12 22.33 -1.33
CA MET A 1 9.16 21.20 -1.36
C MET A 1 8.16 21.35 -2.50
N GLU A 2 7.55 22.52 -2.70
CA GLU A 2 6.61 22.79 -3.83
C GLU A 2 7.15 22.43 -5.22
N GLY A 3 8.43 22.68 -5.50
CA GLY A 3 9.02 22.39 -6.81
C GLY A 3 9.07 20.90 -7.19
N ALA A 4 9.21 19.99 -6.22
CA ALA A 4 9.19 18.55 -6.49
C ALA A 4 7.76 18.07 -6.77
N PHE A 5 6.78 18.63 -6.06
CA PHE A 5 5.38 18.26 -6.19
C PHE A 5 4.73 18.76 -7.49
N ASN A 6 5.07 19.97 -7.94
CA ASN A 6 4.67 20.45 -9.27
C ASN A 6 5.22 19.54 -10.39
N SER A 7 6.46 19.06 -10.26
CA SER A 7 7.04 18.13 -11.23
C SER A 7 6.31 16.79 -11.28
N ILE A 8 5.85 16.26 -10.14
CA ILE A 8 5.08 15.01 -10.09
C ILE A 8 3.72 15.18 -10.77
N ARG A 9 3.04 16.31 -10.55
CA ARG A 9 1.76 16.60 -11.22
C ARG A 9 1.91 16.66 -12.74
N VAL A 10 2.95 17.35 -13.23
CA VAL A 10 3.26 17.40 -14.67
C VAL A 10 3.54 16.01 -15.25
N ILE A 11 4.26 15.16 -14.53
CA ILE A 11 4.52 13.77 -14.96
C ILE A 11 3.22 12.95 -15.04
N LEU A 12 2.26 13.19 -14.15
CA LEU A 12 0.98 12.48 -14.17
C LEU A 12 0.07 12.96 -15.29
N GLU A 13 0.03 14.27 -15.54
CA GLU A 13 -0.66 14.85 -16.70
C GLU A 13 -0.09 14.31 -18.02
N ASP A 14 1.22 14.01 -18.08
CA ASP A 14 1.88 13.43 -19.26
C ASP A 14 1.63 11.91 -19.41
N ARG A 15 1.27 11.22 -18.31
CA ARG A 15 1.11 9.74 -18.29
C ARG A 15 -0.34 9.27 -18.33
N LEU A 16 -1.29 10.07 -17.89
CA LEU A 16 -2.71 9.72 -17.86
C LEU A 16 -3.42 10.27 -19.10
N ASP A 17 -4.35 9.50 -19.65
CA ASP A 17 -5.30 10.06 -20.62
C ASP A 17 -6.26 11.04 -19.96
N GLU A 18 -6.91 11.87 -20.78
CA GLU A 18 -7.78 12.95 -20.34
C GLU A 18 -8.97 12.45 -19.51
N GLU A 19 -9.49 11.24 -19.81
CA GLU A 19 -10.59 10.61 -19.08
C GLU A 19 -10.16 10.16 -17.68
N SER A 20 -8.99 9.54 -17.57
CA SER A 20 -8.39 9.11 -16.30
C SER A 20 -8.04 10.31 -15.42
N LEU A 21 -7.49 11.37 -16.02
CA LEU A 21 -7.19 12.62 -15.33
C LEU A 21 -8.48 13.28 -14.81
N SER A 22 -9.52 13.36 -15.65
CA SER A 22 -10.82 13.92 -15.26
C SER A 22 -11.46 13.12 -14.14
N THR A 23 -11.39 11.78 -14.21
CA THR A 23 -11.89 10.89 -13.15
C THR A 23 -11.16 11.12 -11.84
N LEU A 24 -9.82 11.19 -11.87
CA LEU A 24 -8.98 11.46 -10.69
C LEU A 24 -9.31 12.83 -10.07
N MET A 25 -9.45 13.86 -10.90
CA MET A 25 -9.80 15.21 -10.46
C MET A 25 -11.25 15.34 -9.99
N GLY A 26 -12.14 14.44 -10.42
CA GLY A 26 -13.54 14.39 -10.03
C GLY A 26 -13.81 13.62 -8.73
N LEU A 27 -12.78 13.04 -8.10
CA LEU A 27 -12.94 12.33 -6.84
C LEU A 27 -13.42 13.26 -5.73
N GLY A 28 -14.42 12.81 -4.96
CA GLY A 28 -14.84 13.48 -3.74
C GLY A 28 -13.86 13.25 -2.59
N ASN A 29 -13.93 14.08 -1.55
CA ASN A 29 -13.08 13.97 -0.35
C ASN A 29 -13.23 12.65 0.41
N ASP A 30 -14.31 11.91 0.15
CA ASP A 30 -14.59 10.61 0.74
C ASP A 30 -14.08 9.44 -0.11
N ALA A 31 -13.51 9.66 -1.31
CA ALA A 31 -12.98 8.57 -2.14
C ALA A 31 -11.74 7.91 -1.52
N CYS A 32 -10.88 8.71 -0.87
CA CYS A 32 -9.66 8.25 -0.22
C CYS A 32 -9.72 8.54 1.28
N ILE A 33 -9.50 7.50 2.09
CA ILE A 33 -9.38 7.63 3.55
C ILE A 33 -7.95 7.34 3.95
N VAL A 34 -7.33 8.21 4.75
CA VAL A 34 -5.96 8.03 5.26
C VAL A 34 -6.01 7.82 6.76
N VAL A 35 -5.57 6.67 7.22
CA VAL A 35 -5.36 6.41 8.64
C VAL A 35 -3.96 6.90 9.01
N ALA A 36 -3.91 7.97 9.80
CA ALA A 36 -2.69 8.71 10.13
C ALA A 36 -1.65 7.82 10.83
N GLY A 37 -0.40 7.82 10.33
CA GLY A 37 0.74 7.13 10.92
C GLY A 37 1.73 8.11 11.54
N LYS A 38 2.79 7.57 12.15
CA LYS A 38 3.84 8.38 12.77
C LYS A 38 4.96 8.81 11.81
N HIS A 39 5.32 7.95 10.86
CA HIS A 39 6.48 8.11 10.00
C HIS A 39 6.10 8.14 8.51
N ASP A 40 5.19 7.25 8.11
CA ASP A 40 4.66 7.23 6.74
C ASP A 40 3.60 8.32 6.56
N HIS A 41 3.69 9.02 5.43
CA HIS A 41 2.87 10.19 5.13
C HIS A 41 2.36 10.19 3.68
N ILE A 42 1.49 9.24 3.33
CA ILE A 42 0.83 9.22 2.02
C ILE A 42 -0.02 10.48 1.79
N ASP A 43 -0.54 11.09 2.86
CA ASP A 43 -1.28 12.34 2.86
C ASP A 43 -0.52 13.48 2.15
N ARG A 44 0.81 13.55 2.34
CA ARG A 44 1.64 14.56 1.68
C ARG A 44 1.70 14.35 0.17
N PHE A 45 1.74 13.10 -0.27
CA PHE A 45 1.71 12.76 -1.70
C PHE A 45 0.32 13.07 -2.30
N LEU A 46 -0.76 12.66 -1.64
CA LEU A 46 -2.13 12.94 -2.10
C LEU A 46 -2.40 14.45 -2.18
N CYS A 47 -1.99 15.20 -1.14
CA CYS A 47 -2.09 16.66 -1.09
C CYS A 47 -1.32 17.33 -2.23
N ALA A 48 -0.08 16.89 -2.47
CA ALA A 48 0.73 17.37 -3.58
C ALA A 48 0.10 17.10 -4.96
N MET A 49 -0.65 16.00 -5.06
CA MET A 49 -1.38 15.63 -6.26
C MET A 49 -2.73 16.34 -6.41
N GLY A 50 -3.17 17.09 -5.40
CA GLY A 50 -4.51 17.66 -5.36
C GLY A 50 -5.61 16.60 -5.26
N ILE A 51 -5.27 15.37 -4.87
CA ILE A 51 -6.22 14.30 -4.65
C ILE A 51 -6.83 14.53 -3.26
N PRO A 52 -8.16 14.69 -3.17
CA PRO A 52 -8.78 14.94 -1.89
C PRO A 52 -8.89 13.65 -1.07
N PHE A 53 -8.72 13.76 0.24
CA PHE A 53 -8.80 12.64 1.17
C PHE A 53 -9.37 13.07 2.52
N THR A 54 -9.89 12.10 3.27
CA THR A 54 -10.29 12.27 4.67
C THR A 54 -9.25 11.58 5.55
N GLU A 55 -8.60 12.34 6.43
CA GLU A 55 -7.68 11.79 7.42
C GLU A 55 -8.43 11.40 8.71
N ILE A 56 -8.13 10.22 9.24
CA ILE A 56 -8.66 9.72 10.52
C ILE A 56 -7.56 9.06 11.35
N SER A 57 -7.77 8.98 12.66
CA SER A 57 -6.91 8.21 13.57
C SER A 57 -7.26 6.73 13.58
N SER A 58 -6.34 5.88 14.05
CA SER A 58 -6.59 4.44 14.23
C SER A 58 -7.72 4.13 15.22
N ALA A 59 -8.02 5.03 16.15
CA ALA A 59 -9.15 4.90 17.07
C ALA A 59 -10.50 5.16 16.37
N GLU A 60 -10.55 6.12 15.45
CA GLU A 60 -11.76 6.48 14.71
C GLU A 60 -12.17 5.42 13.70
N VAL A 61 -11.23 4.62 13.19
CA VAL A 61 -11.50 3.51 12.25
C VAL A 61 -12.61 2.59 12.77
N ALA A 62 -12.66 2.30 14.07
CA ALA A 62 -13.65 1.38 14.64
C ALA A 62 -15.11 1.87 14.49
N VAL A 63 -15.32 3.17 14.41
CA VAL A 63 -16.65 3.81 14.32
C VAL A 63 -16.90 4.52 12.99
N PHE A 64 -15.89 4.56 12.11
CA PHE A 64 -16.00 5.21 10.82
C PHE A 64 -16.98 4.48 9.90
N ASP A 65 -17.77 5.25 9.16
CA ASP A 65 -18.74 4.76 8.19
C ASP A 65 -18.10 4.62 6.80
N PHE A 66 -17.40 3.50 6.60
CA PHE A 66 -16.75 3.20 5.32
C PHE A 66 -17.79 2.88 4.24
N LYS A 67 -17.52 3.35 3.02
CA LYS A 67 -18.25 2.99 1.81
C LYS A 67 -17.42 2.00 0.98
N PRO A 68 -18.02 0.95 0.41
CA PRO A 68 -17.27 -0.05 -0.37
C PRO A 68 -16.48 0.49 -1.56
N SER A 69 -16.84 1.65 -2.09
CA SER A 69 -16.14 2.27 -3.23
C SER A 69 -14.86 3.03 -2.85
N GLN A 70 -14.49 3.05 -1.57
CA GLN A 70 -13.35 3.83 -1.07
C GLN A 70 -12.04 3.05 -1.18
N THR A 71 -10.94 3.81 -1.19
CA THR A 71 -9.60 3.29 -0.91
C THR A 71 -9.15 3.80 0.46
N VAL A 72 -8.78 2.88 1.35
CA VAL A 72 -8.25 3.18 2.68
C VAL A 72 -6.75 2.93 2.67
N TYR A 73 -5.98 3.97 3.01
CA TYR A 73 -4.54 3.87 3.26
C TYR A 73 -4.29 3.79 4.76
N VAL A 74 -3.59 2.75 5.21
CA VAL A 74 -3.08 2.67 6.57
C VAL A 74 -1.58 2.88 6.53
N ASN A 75 -1.17 4.09 6.91
CA ASN A 75 0.24 4.39 7.18
C ASN A 75 0.78 3.51 8.31
N CYS A 76 2.05 3.63 8.67
CA CYS A 76 2.62 2.80 9.73
C CYS A 76 1.83 2.80 11.06
N GLN A 77 1.49 1.60 11.54
CA GLN A 77 0.78 1.38 12.80
C GLN A 77 1.39 0.22 13.58
N LEU A 78 2.25 0.49 14.55
CA LEU A 78 2.78 -0.56 15.43
C LEU A 78 1.70 -1.11 16.39
N THR A 79 0.74 -0.27 16.73
CA THR A 79 -0.41 -0.62 17.57
C THR A 79 -1.69 -0.24 16.84
N PHE A 80 -2.62 -1.19 16.73
CA PHE A 80 -3.90 -0.95 16.11
C PHE A 80 -5.00 -1.64 16.92
N PRO A 81 -6.14 -0.98 17.22
CA PRO A 81 -7.21 -1.63 17.95
C PRO A 81 -7.75 -2.85 17.17
N ALA A 82 -7.90 -4.00 17.82
CA ALA A 82 -8.40 -5.22 17.16
C ALA A 82 -9.79 -5.01 16.53
N LEU A 83 -10.66 -4.22 17.18
CA LEU A 83 -11.96 -3.85 16.64
C LEU A 83 -11.84 -3.00 15.35
N ALA A 84 -10.83 -2.13 15.27
CA ALA A 84 -10.55 -1.35 14.07
C ALA A 84 -10.05 -2.25 12.94
N ALA A 85 -9.19 -3.24 13.22
CA ALA A 85 -8.74 -4.21 12.22
C ALA A 85 -9.91 -5.05 11.67
N GLU A 86 -10.82 -5.52 12.53
CA GLU A 86 -12.05 -6.20 12.11
C GLU A 86 -12.97 -5.29 11.28
N ARG A 87 -13.03 -4.00 11.61
CA ARG A 87 -13.80 -3.03 10.81
C ARG A 87 -13.22 -2.87 9.40
N LEU A 88 -11.89 -2.81 9.27
CA LEU A 88 -11.22 -2.82 7.97
C LEU A 88 -11.44 -4.12 7.20
N ARG A 89 -11.43 -5.28 7.89
CA ARG A 89 -11.75 -6.58 7.26
C ARG A 89 -13.11 -6.54 6.58
N ARG A 90 -14.15 -6.06 7.28
CA ARG A 90 -15.52 -5.95 6.72
C ARG A 90 -15.59 -4.97 5.57
N PHE A 91 -14.93 -3.82 5.70
CA PHE A 91 -14.85 -2.85 4.61
C PHE A 91 -14.26 -3.47 3.33
N VAL A 92 -13.18 -4.24 3.43
CA VAL A 92 -12.60 -4.97 2.29
C VAL A 92 -13.55 -6.06 1.80
N GLU A 93 -14.14 -6.84 2.70
CA GLU A 93 -15.12 -7.88 2.36
C GLU A 93 -16.28 -7.32 1.52
N ASP A 94 -16.75 -6.10 1.83
CA ASP A 94 -17.85 -5.44 1.16
C ASP A 94 -17.50 -4.79 -0.19
N GLY A 95 -16.21 -4.71 -0.55
CA GLY A 95 -15.76 -4.15 -1.84
C GLY A 95 -14.61 -3.14 -1.75
N GLY A 96 -14.26 -2.72 -0.54
CA GLY A 96 -13.25 -1.71 -0.28
C GLY A 96 -11.84 -2.11 -0.72
N GLN A 97 -11.02 -1.10 -1.04
CA GLN A 97 -9.59 -1.30 -1.26
C GLN A 97 -8.78 -0.89 -0.04
N LEU A 98 -7.93 -1.76 0.49
CA LEU A 98 -7.04 -1.49 1.62
C LEU A 98 -5.58 -1.55 1.19
N ILE A 99 -4.86 -0.47 1.43
CA ILE A 99 -3.42 -0.36 1.16
C ILE A 99 -2.73 -0.05 2.48
N THR A 100 -1.74 -0.86 2.85
CA THR A 100 -0.99 -0.64 4.10
C THR A 100 0.50 -0.59 3.83
N THR A 101 1.22 0.11 4.70
CA THR A 101 2.66 -0.10 4.80
C THR A 101 2.97 -1.39 5.57
N ASP A 102 4.19 -1.86 5.48
CA ASP A 102 4.64 -3.11 6.09
C ASP A 102 4.59 -3.07 7.63
N TRP A 103 4.78 -1.91 8.26
CA TRP A 103 4.62 -1.76 9.71
C TRP A 103 3.20 -2.00 10.22
N ALA A 104 2.20 -2.02 9.34
CA ALA A 104 0.83 -2.41 9.70
C ALA A 104 0.59 -3.94 9.60
N LEU A 105 1.57 -4.73 9.14
CA LEU A 105 1.41 -6.17 8.90
C LEU A 105 0.95 -6.93 10.15
N THR A 106 1.59 -6.70 11.30
CA THR A 106 1.33 -7.48 12.51
C THR A 106 0.07 -7.03 13.26
N SER A 107 -0.22 -5.73 13.25
CA SER A 107 -1.30 -5.11 14.03
C SER A 107 -2.62 -4.98 13.25
N VAL A 108 -2.56 -4.88 11.93
CA VAL A 108 -3.71 -4.72 11.04
C VAL A 108 -3.91 -5.98 10.21
N ILE A 109 -2.98 -6.31 9.33
CA ILE A 109 -3.20 -7.35 8.31
C ILE A 109 -3.34 -8.74 8.92
N GLN A 110 -2.43 -9.15 9.82
CA GLN A 110 -2.52 -10.45 10.48
C GLN A 110 -3.77 -10.62 11.36
N VAL A 111 -4.29 -9.51 11.89
CA VAL A 111 -5.49 -9.50 12.75
C VAL A 111 -6.75 -9.56 11.89
N ALA A 112 -6.81 -8.74 10.84
CA ALA A 112 -7.94 -8.65 9.92
C ALA A 112 -8.03 -9.85 8.97
N PHE A 113 -6.91 -10.40 8.51
CA PHE A 113 -6.84 -11.44 7.49
C PHE A 113 -5.96 -12.61 7.94
N PRO A 114 -6.34 -13.32 9.03
CA PRO A 114 -5.54 -14.41 9.55
C PRO A 114 -5.33 -15.50 8.52
N GLY A 115 -4.09 -15.97 8.37
CA GLY A 115 -3.72 -17.05 7.45
C GLY A 115 -3.40 -16.63 6.02
N PHE A 116 -3.44 -15.33 5.69
CA PHE A 116 -3.02 -14.84 4.36
C PHE A 116 -1.52 -14.57 4.30
N ILE A 117 -1.05 -13.67 5.16
CA ILE A 117 0.36 -13.33 5.29
C ILE A 117 0.73 -13.11 6.75
N CYS A 118 2.01 -13.26 7.09
CA CYS A 118 2.52 -12.90 8.41
C CYS A 118 3.94 -12.34 8.35
N HIS A 119 4.35 -11.69 9.43
CA HIS A 119 5.72 -11.31 9.69
C HIS A 119 6.52 -12.57 10.06
N ASN A 120 7.72 -12.70 9.50
CA ASN A 120 8.57 -13.86 9.75
C ASN A 120 9.35 -13.81 11.07
N GLY A 121 9.18 -12.75 11.87
CA GLY A 121 9.86 -12.54 13.15
C GLY A 121 11.22 -11.83 13.07
N VAL A 122 11.69 -11.45 11.88
CA VAL A 122 12.94 -10.71 11.66
C VAL A 122 12.66 -9.35 11.04
N THR A 123 13.40 -8.30 11.39
CA THR A 123 13.24 -6.99 10.75
C THR A 123 14.44 -6.65 9.88
N SER A 124 14.24 -5.83 8.84
CA SER A 124 15.34 -5.44 7.94
C SER A 124 16.24 -4.34 8.51
N GLY A 125 17.45 -4.22 7.97
CA GLY A 125 18.21 -2.98 8.05
C GLY A 125 17.74 -1.94 7.02
N SER A 126 18.29 -0.72 7.11
CA SER A 126 18.14 0.26 6.04
C SER A 126 19.02 -0.13 4.85
N GLU A 127 18.40 -0.47 3.73
CA GLU A 127 19.12 -0.80 2.51
C GLU A 127 18.26 -0.68 1.26
N THR A 128 18.91 -0.53 0.12
CA THR A 128 18.24 -0.63 -1.18
C THR A 128 18.43 -2.04 -1.76
N VAL A 129 17.34 -2.64 -2.19
CA VAL A 129 17.32 -3.98 -2.81
C VAL A 129 16.79 -3.91 -4.25
N PRO A 130 17.37 -4.66 -5.20
CA PRO A 130 16.79 -4.78 -6.53
C PRO A 130 15.49 -5.58 -6.46
N VAL A 131 14.47 -5.16 -7.22
CA VAL A 131 13.17 -5.82 -7.26
C VAL A 131 12.79 -6.27 -8.67
N HIS A 132 11.99 -7.34 -8.71
CA HIS A 132 11.45 -7.91 -9.93
C HIS A 132 9.94 -7.91 -9.84
N VAL A 133 9.28 -7.48 -10.91
CA VAL A 133 7.83 -7.56 -11.02
C VAL A 133 7.44 -8.99 -11.38
N ARG A 134 6.60 -9.59 -10.54
CA ARG A 134 5.99 -10.92 -10.79
C ARG A 134 4.60 -10.78 -11.40
N ALA A 135 3.84 -9.79 -10.95
CA ALA A 135 2.48 -9.53 -11.40
C ALA A 135 2.47 -8.48 -12.53
N LYS A 136 2.98 -8.82 -13.72
CA LYS A 136 3.17 -7.83 -14.81
C LYS A 136 1.87 -7.16 -15.27
N ASP A 137 0.76 -7.88 -15.17
CA ASP A 137 -0.55 -7.39 -15.58
C ASP A 137 -1.29 -6.65 -14.46
N ASP A 138 -0.74 -6.63 -13.24
CA ASP A 138 -1.36 -5.93 -12.10
C ASP A 138 -1.30 -4.41 -12.33
N PRO A 139 -2.45 -3.71 -12.37
CA PRO A 139 -2.51 -2.28 -12.61
C PRO A 139 -1.59 -1.45 -11.71
N ILE A 140 -1.31 -1.91 -10.49
CA ILE A 140 -0.46 -1.19 -9.53
C ILE A 140 0.98 -1.04 -10.04
N VAL A 141 1.49 -2.01 -10.81
CA VAL A 141 2.89 -2.04 -11.28
C VAL A 141 3.05 -1.74 -12.77
N GLN A 142 1.96 -1.61 -13.52
CA GLN A 142 2.03 -1.27 -14.95
C GLN A 142 2.74 0.08 -15.21
N GLY A 143 2.56 1.07 -14.32
CA GLY A 143 3.25 2.37 -14.40
C GLY A 143 4.63 2.43 -13.73
N PHE A 144 4.99 1.41 -12.94
CA PHE A 144 6.23 1.33 -12.17
C PHE A 144 7.43 0.90 -13.04
N LEU A 145 7.16 0.19 -14.13
CA LEU A 145 8.17 -0.35 -15.04
C LEU A 145 8.40 0.56 -16.26
N SER A 146 8.81 1.81 -16.07
CA SER A 146 9.41 2.54 -17.20
C SER A 146 10.80 1.93 -17.48
N GLN A 147 10.83 0.99 -18.42
CA GLN A 147 11.97 0.15 -18.75
C GLN A 147 13.04 0.94 -19.50
N ALA A 148 14.01 1.50 -18.78
CA ALA A 148 15.32 1.70 -19.37
C ALA A 148 15.96 0.30 -19.56
N PRO A 149 16.36 -0.11 -20.78
CA PRO A 149 16.95 -1.42 -21.02
C PRO A 149 18.14 -1.67 -20.09
N GLY A 150 18.09 -2.77 -19.33
CA GLY A 150 19.20 -3.23 -18.49
C GLY A 150 19.25 -2.67 -17.07
N HIS A 151 18.23 -1.97 -16.57
CA HIS A 151 18.17 -1.54 -15.17
C HIS A 151 16.96 -2.16 -14.45
N LEU A 152 17.24 -2.93 -13.38
CA LEU A 152 16.19 -3.42 -12.49
C LEU A 152 15.72 -2.27 -11.60
N PRO A 153 14.41 -2.08 -11.39
CA PRO A 153 13.93 -1.17 -10.37
C PRO A 153 14.46 -1.60 -9.01
N SER A 154 14.64 -0.63 -8.12
CA SER A 154 15.08 -0.87 -6.76
C SER A 154 14.03 -0.39 -5.77
N TRP A 155 14.05 -0.98 -4.58
CA TRP A 155 13.20 -0.63 -3.46
C TRP A 155 14.08 -0.28 -2.26
N SER A 156 13.83 0.86 -1.65
CA SER A 156 14.51 1.26 -0.41
C SER A 156 13.70 0.75 0.78
N LEU A 157 14.36 -0.07 1.60
CA LEU A 157 13.84 -0.55 2.87
C LEU A 157 14.30 0.42 3.95
N ASP A 158 13.37 0.81 4.81
CA ASP A 158 13.71 1.53 6.02
C ASP A 158 14.21 0.57 7.10
N ALA A 159 14.85 1.12 8.12
CA ALA A 159 15.28 0.32 9.25
C ALA A 159 14.04 -0.26 9.94
N SER A 160 14.08 -1.56 10.18
CA SER A 160 13.00 -2.34 10.77
C SER A 160 11.79 -2.62 9.88
N SER A 161 11.91 -2.61 8.56
CA SER A 161 10.84 -3.13 7.68
C SER A 161 10.54 -4.60 7.94
N TYR A 162 9.32 -5.06 7.62
CA TYR A 162 8.79 -6.39 7.96
C TYR A 162 8.78 -7.31 6.73
N PRO A 163 9.71 -8.27 6.62
CA PRO A 163 9.67 -9.30 5.59
C PRO A 163 8.38 -10.13 5.68
N ILE A 164 7.76 -10.35 4.53
CA ILE A 164 6.40 -10.89 4.42
C ILE A 164 6.47 -12.38 4.10
N THR A 165 6.06 -13.23 5.04
CA THR A 165 5.77 -14.64 4.79
C THR A 165 4.39 -14.77 4.19
N VAL A 166 4.30 -15.47 3.06
CA VAL A 166 3.02 -15.77 2.40
C VAL A 166 2.51 -17.13 2.84
N LEU A 167 1.29 -17.16 3.38
CA LEU A 167 0.67 -18.35 3.98
C LEU A 167 -0.46 -18.95 3.12
N SER A 168 -1.13 -18.11 2.31
CA SER A 168 -2.25 -18.51 1.45
C SER A 168 -1.86 -18.48 -0.03
N ASP A 169 -2.41 -19.40 -0.81
CA ASP A 169 -2.29 -19.45 -2.27
C ASP A 169 -3.07 -18.33 -2.98
N GLN A 170 -4.02 -17.70 -2.27
CA GLN A 170 -4.75 -16.53 -2.74
C GLN A 170 -3.90 -15.25 -2.74
N VAL A 171 -2.70 -15.29 -2.13
CA VAL A 171 -1.80 -14.15 -2.08
C VAL A 171 -0.86 -14.13 -3.26
N GLN A 172 -0.98 -13.07 -4.05
CA GLN A 172 -0.10 -12.79 -5.16
C GLN A 172 1.08 -11.93 -4.71
N LYS A 173 2.30 -12.42 -4.93
CA LYS A 173 3.52 -11.60 -4.83
C LYS A 173 3.60 -10.68 -6.04
N VAL A 174 3.59 -9.38 -5.80
CA VAL A 174 3.61 -8.34 -6.85
C VAL A 174 5.05 -7.96 -7.18
N LEU A 175 5.82 -7.60 -6.16
CA LEU A 175 7.27 -7.31 -6.24
C LEU A 175 8.05 -8.30 -5.39
N VAL A 176 9.16 -8.82 -5.93
CA VAL A 176 10.06 -9.72 -5.20
C VAL A 176 11.52 -9.30 -5.30
N SER A 177 12.31 -9.61 -4.29
CA SER A 177 13.75 -9.41 -4.26
C SER A 177 14.50 -10.67 -3.84
N HIS A 178 15.43 -11.11 -4.68
CA HIS A 178 16.36 -12.20 -4.33
C HIS A 178 17.32 -11.82 -3.20
N LYS A 179 17.67 -10.52 -3.10
CA LYS A 179 18.53 -10.01 -2.03
C LYS A 179 17.79 -10.03 -0.68
N LEU A 180 16.53 -9.58 -0.66
CA LEU A 180 15.69 -9.67 0.54
C LEU A 180 15.60 -11.12 1.04
N LYS A 181 15.41 -12.09 0.13
CA LYS A 181 15.38 -13.51 0.47
C LYS A 181 16.67 -14.00 1.12
N ALA A 182 17.81 -13.64 0.52
CA ALA A 182 19.11 -14.06 1.01
C ALA A 182 19.44 -13.46 2.38
N SER A 183 19.04 -12.21 2.63
CA SER A 183 19.32 -11.50 3.88
C SER A 183 18.33 -11.81 5.00
N TYR A 184 17.05 -11.99 4.68
CA TYR A 184 15.95 -12.00 5.66
C TYR A 184 14.99 -13.18 5.53
N GLY A 185 15.23 -14.13 4.62
CA GLY A 185 14.45 -15.35 4.47
C GLY A 185 13.22 -15.24 3.57
N GLU A 186 12.66 -14.04 3.39
CA GLU A 186 11.48 -13.79 2.55
C GLU A 186 11.82 -12.95 1.32
N ASP A 187 11.20 -13.25 0.19
CA ASP A 187 11.45 -12.55 -1.07
C ASP A 187 10.42 -11.48 -1.42
N ALA A 188 9.25 -11.48 -0.78
CA ALA A 188 8.18 -10.56 -1.11
C ALA A 188 8.46 -9.16 -0.57
N VAL A 189 8.43 -8.17 -1.47
CA VAL A 189 8.50 -6.74 -1.14
C VAL A 189 7.10 -6.13 -1.13
N MET A 190 6.25 -6.58 -2.06
CA MET A 190 4.85 -6.17 -2.15
C MET A 190 4.01 -7.39 -2.49
N VAL A 191 2.89 -7.54 -1.78
CA VAL A 191 1.90 -8.59 -2.02
C VAL A 191 0.52 -7.96 -2.20
N SER A 192 -0.39 -8.73 -2.77
CA SER A 192 -1.80 -8.37 -2.84
C SER A 192 -2.65 -9.64 -2.79
N PHE A 193 -3.88 -9.54 -2.34
CA PHE A 193 -4.86 -10.61 -2.37
C PHE A 193 -6.25 -10.00 -2.41
N ASN A 194 -7.22 -10.73 -2.96
CA ASN A 194 -8.61 -10.31 -2.87
C ASN A 194 -9.22 -10.90 -1.61
N TYR A 195 -10.20 -10.22 -1.04
CA TYR A 195 -10.98 -10.72 0.10
C TYR A 195 -12.43 -10.26 -0.01
N GLY A 196 -13.37 -11.21 -0.09
CA GLY A 196 -14.75 -10.89 -0.42
C GLY A 196 -14.85 -10.20 -1.79
N PHE A 197 -15.47 -9.02 -1.82
CA PHE A 197 -15.60 -8.21 -3.03
C PHE A 197 -14.47 -7.17 -3.21
N GLY A 198 -13.60 -7.01 -2.23
CA GLY A 198 -12.53 -6.01 -2.22
C GLY A 198 -11.14 -6.60 -2.30
N ARG A 199 -10.15 -5.75 -2.02
CA ARG A 199 -8.72 -6.04 -2.20
C ARG A 199 -7.84 -5.35 -1.17
#